data_AF-A0A126RBP0-F1
#
_entry.id   AF-A0A126RBP0-F1
#
_cell.length_a   1.000
_cell.length_b   1.000
_cell.length_c   1.000
_cell.angle_alpha   90.00
_cell.angle_beta   90.00
_cell.angle_gamma   90.00
#
_symmetry.space_group_name_H-M   'P 1'
#
loop_
_entity.id
_entity.type
_entity.pdbx_description
1 polymer ?
#
loop_
_entity_poly.entity_id
_entity_poly.type
_entity_poly.pdbx_seq_one_letter_code
_entity_poly.pdbx_strand_id
1 'polypeptide(L)' 'MDGLKGRVHVITGGYGGIALAIAERLALAGGIVVLTGRDVEKGKAAANALDRSDRSPRDVLRNGRQ' A
#
# COMPACT_ATOMS: atom_id res chain seq x y z
N MET A 1 -8.79 -6.65 -12.09
CA MET A 1 -8.74 -7.20 -10.71
C MET A 1 -9.62 -6.28 -9.89
N ASP A 2 -10.93 -6.44 -10.02
CA ASP A 2 -11.85 -5.35 -9.68
C ASP A 2 -12.43 -5.50 -8.26
N GLY A 3 -12.23 -6.67 -7.65
CA GLY A 3 -12.78 -6.98 -6.31
C GLY A 3 -12.07 -6.29 -5.14
N LEU A 4 -10.88 -5.71 -5.34
CA LEU A 4 -10.08 -5.12 -4.26
C LEU A 4 -10.15 -3.60 -4.22
N LYS A 5 -10.52 -2.95 -5.34
CA LYS A 5 -10.53 -1.49 -5.45
C LYS A 5 -11.54 -0.88 -4.48
N GLY A 6 -11.11 0.11 -3.70
CA GLY A 6 -11.92 0.79 -2.69
C GLY A 6 -12.25 -0.04 -1.45
N ARG A 7 -11.79 -1.29 -1.35
CA ARG A 7 -11.98 -2.13 -0.17
C ARG A 7 -10.95 -1.79 0.90
N VAL A 8 -11.37 -1.80 2.17
CA VAL A 8 -10.48 -1.57 3.32
C VAL A 8 -9.91 -2.91 3.81
N HIS A 9 -8.59 -2.94 4.00
CA HIS A 9 -7.85 -4.11 4.47
C HIS A 9 -7.08 -3.75 5.74
N VAL A 10 -7.43 -4.39 6.86
CA VAL A 10 -6.73 -4.22 8.14
C VAL A 10 -5.63 -5.27 8.26
N ILE A 11 -4.40 -4.82 8.48
CA ILE A 11 -3.21 -5.68 8.50
C ILE A 11 -2.52 -5.58 9.87
N THR A 12 -2.57 -6.68 10.61
CA THR A 12 -1.91 -6.82 11.91
C THR A 12 -0.42 -7.08 11.76
N GLY A 13 0.43 -6.34 12.48
CA GLY A 13 1.89 -6.47 12.36
C GLY A 13 2.43 -5.95 11.01
N GLY A 14 1.71 -5.03 10.37
CA GLY A 14 1.92 -4.62 8.98
C GLY A 14 3.17 -3.79 8.67
N TYR A 15 4.03 -3.48 9.64
CA TYR A 15 5.20 -2.59 9.45
C TYR A 15 6.44 -3.31 8.90
N GLY A 16 6.36 -4.61 8.58
CA GLY A 16 7.50 -5.30 7.98
C GLY A 16 7.19 -6.70 7.43
N GLY A 17 8.23 -7.28 6.82
CA GLY A 17 8.21 -8.63 6.28
C GLY A 17 7.08 -8.87 5.28
N ILE A 18 6.45 -10.04 5.39
CA ILE A 18 5.39 -10.48 4.48
C ILE A 18 4.17 -9.57 4.57
N ALA A 19 3.82 -9.10 5.76
CA ALA A 19 2.64 -8.26 5.95
C ALA A 19 2.74 -6.93 5.21
N LEU A 20 3.94 -6.31 5.18
CA LEU A 20 4.19 -5.10 4.41
C LEU A 20 4.13 -5.34 2.90
N ALA A 21 4.70 -6.45 2.42
CA ALA A 21 4.64 -6.82 1.00
C ALA A 21 3.20 -7.12 0.53
N ILE A 22 2.37 -7.69 1.39
CA ILE A 22 0.93 -7.86 1.14
C ILE A 22 0.25 -6.49 1.08
N ALA A 23 0.56 -5.59 2.02
CA ALA A 23 -0.02 -4.25 2.05
C ALA A 23 0.25 -3.47 0.75
N GLU A 24 1.48 -3.55 0.23
CA GLU A 24 1.88 -2.94 -1.04
C GLU A 24 1.07 -3.48 -2.22
N ARG A 25 0.91 -4.79 -2.30
CA ARG A 25 0.14 -5.43 -3.40
C ARG A 25 -1.35 -5.09 -3.33
N LEU A 26 -1.90 -4.96 -2.13
CA LEU A 26 -3.28 -4.53 -1.92
C LEU A 26 -3.48 -3.05 -2.30
N ALA A 27 -2.53 -2.17 -1.92
CA ALA A 27 -2.55 -0.76 -2.32
C ALA A 27 -2.48 -0.59 -3.84
N LEU A 28 -1.54 -1.28 -4.50
CA LEU A 28 -1.39 -1.30 -5.96
C LEU A 28 -2.64 -1.83 -6.70
N ALA A 29 -3.42 -2.70 -6.05
CA ALA A 29 -4.70 -3.17 -6.57
C ALA A 29 -5.86 -2.18 -6.35
N GLY A 30 -5.58 -1.00 -5.80
CA GLY A 30 -6.54 0.05 -5.48
C GLY A 30 -7.28 -0.15 -4.15
N GLY A 31 -6.79 -1.05 -3.30
CA GLY A 31 -7.30 -1.25 -1.95
C GLY A 31 -6.83 -0.14 -1.00
N ILE A 32 -7.66 0.16 -0.01
CA ILE A 32 -7.30 1.03 1.13
C ILE A 32 -6.70 0.13 2.20
N VAL A 33 -5.51 0.46 2.71
CA VAL A 33 -4.78 -0.36 3.67
C VAL A 33 -4.63 0.35 5.01
N VAL A 34 -4.89 -0.38 6.09
CA VAL A 34 -4.72 0.09 7.47
C VAL A 34 -3.70 -0.81 8.16
N LEU A 35 -2.54 -0.26 8.50
CA LEU A 35 -1.50 -0.97 9.24
C LEU A 35 -1.73 -0.80 10.75
N THR A 36 -1.78 -1.91 11.50
CA THR A 36 -2.01 -1.86 12.95
C THR A 36 -0.82 -2.36 13.74
N GLY A 37 -0.46 -1.67 14.82
CA GLY A 37 0.67 -2.04 15.65
C GLY A 37 0.96 -1.27 16.92
N ARG A 38 2.08 -1.66 17.53
CA ARG A 38 2.56 -1.12 18.83
C ARG A 38 3.50 0.08 18.70
N ASP A 39 4.17 0.22 17.55
CA ASP A 39 5.19 1.24 17.32
C ASP A 39 4.70 2.21 16.23
N VAL A 40 4.33 3.41 16.67
CA VAL A 40 3.73 4.44 15.81
C VAL A 40 4.72 4.93 14.75
N GLU A 41 6.00 5.07 15.10
CA GLU A 41 7.01 5.61 14.17
C GLU A 41 7.34 4.60 13.07
N LYS A 42 7.44 3.31 13.41
CA LYS A 42 7.52 2.24 12.40
C LYS A 42 6.27 2.19 11.53
N GLY A 43 5.09 2.39 12.13
CA GLY A 43 3.82 2.47 11.41
C GLY A 43 3.80 3.60 10.37
N LYS A 44 4.21 4.82 10.76
CA LYS A 44 4.31 5.98 9.86
C LYS A 44 5.32 5.74 8.74
N ALA A 45 6.50 5.20 9.06
CA ALA A 45 7.52 4.90 8.05
C ALA A 45 7.00 3.89 7.00
N ALA A 46 6.31 2.83 7.45
CA ALA A 46 5.69 1.85 6.56
C ALA A 46 4.56 2.47 5.70
N ALA A 47 3.68 3.28 6.30
CA ALA A 47 2.62 3.97 5.57
C ALA A 47 3.18 4.92 4.49
N ASN A 48 4.23 5.69 4.81
CA ASN A 48 4.91 6.57 3.84
C ASN A 48 5.63 5.79 2.72
N ALA A 49 6.04 4.55 2.96
CA ALA A 49 6.56 3.69 1.90
C ALA A 49 5.44 3.23 0.97
N LEU A 50 4.28 2.88 1.52
CA LEU A 50 3.11 2.43 0.75
C LEU A 50 2.46 3.55 -0.07
N ASP A 51 2.39 4.77 0.45
CA ASP A 51 1.87 5.95 -0.25
C ASP A 51 2.71 6.35 -1.47
N ARG A 52 3.95 5.88 -1.58
CA ARG A 52 4.75 6.05 -2.79
C ARG A 52 4.53 4.93 -3.82
N SER A 53 4.04 3.79 -3.34
CA SER A 53 3.81 2.57 -4.13
C SER A 53 2.41 2.50 -4.73
N ASP A 54 1.45 3.28 -4.24
CA ASP A 54 0.09 3.37 -4.79
C ASP A 54 0.06 3.84 -6.26
N ARG A 55 1.08 4.59 -6.67
CA ARG A 55 1.35 4.92 -8.07
C ARG A 55 1.76 3.65 -8.79
N SER A 56 0.79 3.06 -9.48
CA SER A 56 1.06 1.99 -10.44
C SER A 56 2.17 2.42 -11.41
N PRO A 57 3.18 1.57 -11.67
CA PRO A 57 4.16 1.84 -12.72
C PRO A 57 3.52 2.13 -14.08
N ARG A 58 2.32 1.59 -14.34
CA ARG A 58 1.54 1.91 -15.55
C ARG A 58 1.06 3.36 -15.57
N ASP A 59 0.76 3.95 -14.42
CA ASP A 59 0.32 5.34 -14.31
C ASP A 59 1.47 6.31 -14.54
N VAL A 60 2.66 5.98 -14.01
CA VAL A 60 3.90 6.76 -14.22
C VAL A 60 4.31 6.75 -15.70
N LEU A 61 4.27 5.59 -16.36
CA LEU A 61 4.65 5.46 -17.77
C LEU A 61 3.65 6.13 -18.73
N ARG A 62 2.39 6.32 -18.34
CA ARG A 62 1.38 7.00 -19.18
C ARG A 62 1.54 8.51 -19.22
N ASN A 63 2.03 9.12 -18.14
CA ASN A 63 2.17 10.57 -18.02
C ASN A 63 3.45 11.16 -18.63
N GLY A 64 4.41 10.33 -19.07
CA GLY A 64 5.69 10.76 -19.64
C GLY A 64 5.76 10.81 -21.18
N ARG A 65 4.63 10.68 -21.90
CA ARG A 65 4.57 10.71 -23.38
C ARG A 65 3.69 11.84 -23.95
N GLN A 66 3.68 12.99 -23.29
CA GLN A 66 3.11 14.23 -23.85
C GLN A 66 4.24 15.02 -24.52
#